data_AF-A0A453QFQ0-F1
#
_entry.id   AF-A0A453QFQ0-F1
#
_cell.length_a   1.000
_cell.length_b   1.000
_cell.length_c   1.000
_cell.angle_alpha   90.00
_cell.angle_beta   90.00
_cell.angle_gamma   90.00
#
_symmetry.space_group_name_H-M   'P 1'
#
loop_
_entity.id
_entity.type
_entity.pdbx_description
1 polymer ?
#
loop_
_entity_poly.entity_id
_entity_poly.type
_entity_poly.pdbx_seq_one_letter_code
_entity_poly.pdbx_strand_id
1 'polypeptide(L)' 'VKLAVVSNFDTRLRKLLKDLNVSHLFDAIVVSSEVGYEKPAPEIFKIALGNTLRHPHKQEASAQCSY' A
#
# COMPACT_ATOMS: atom_id res chain seq x y z
N VAL A 1 7.75 16.41 3.37
CA VAL A 1 6.42 16.00 2.85
C VAL A 1 6.43 14.49 2.70
N LYS A 2 5.36 13.78 3.05
CA LYS A 2 5.25 12.32 2.89
C LYS A 2 4.28 12.00 1.75
N LEU A 3 4.54 10.94 1.00
CA LEU A 3 3.75 10.53 -0.18
C LEU A 3 3.17 9.13 0.00
N ALA A 4 1.91 8.96 -0.37
CA ALA A 4 1.22 7.67 -0.30
C ALA A 4 0.37 7.40 -1.55
N VAL A 5 0.30 6.14 -1.96
CA VAL A 5 -0.56 5.67 -3.05
C VAL A 5 -1.76 4.94 -2.47
N VAL A 6 -2.97 5.29 -2.92
CA VAL A 6 -4.22 4.63 -2.54
C VAL A 6 -5.00 4.23 -3.78
N SER A 7 -5.16 2.93 -4.03
CA SER A 7 -5.76 2.43 -5.27
C SER A 7 -6.79 1.32 -5.06
N ASN A 8 -7.87 1.37 -5.84
CA ASN A 8 -8.86 0.28 -5.95
C ASN A 8 -8.38 -0.79 -6.93
N PHE A 9 -7.12 -1.19 -6.82
CA PHE A 9 -6.50 -2.17 -7.72
C PHE A 9 -6.28 -3.49 -6.99
N ASP A 10 -5.73 -4.46 -7.69
CA ASP A 10 -5.30 -5.73 -7.11
C ASP A 10 -3.81 -5.72 -6.69
N THR A 11 -3.36 -6.85 -6.14
CA THR A 11 -2.00 -7.08 -5.63
C THR A 11 -0.89 -6.85 -6.66
N ARG A 12 -1.20 -6.79 -7.97
CA ARG A 12 -0.22 -6.52 -9.03
C ARG A 12 0.29 -5.08 -9.00
N LEU A 13 -0.44 -4.13 -8.40
CA LEU A 13 0.00 -2.73 -8.34
C LEU A 13 1.35 -2.59 -7.63
N ARG A 14 1.55 -3.32 -6.52
CA ARG A 14 2.80 -3.29 -5.78
C ARG A 14 3.97 -3.80 -6.61
N LYS A 15 3.75 -4.88 -7.38
CA LYS A 15 4.74 -5.41 -8.31
C LYS A 15 5.04 -4.40 -9.42
N LEU A 16 4.02 -3.79 -10.01
CA LEU A 16 4.17 -2.77 -11.05
C LEU A 16 5.01 -1.58 -10.58
N LEU A 17 4.75 -1.06 -9.37
CA LEU A 17 5.53 0.06 -8.80
C LEU A 17 6.98 -0.34 -8.50
N LYS A 18 7.22 -1.60 -8.15
CA LYS A 18 8.57 -2.14 -7.94
C LYS A 18 9.32 -2.31 -9.27
N ASP A 19 8.65 -2.84 -10.29
CA ASP A 19 9.21 -3.05 -11.63
C ASP A 19 9.52 -1.73 -12.32
N LEU A 20 8.71 -0.70 -12.09
CA LEU A 20 8.97 0.69 -12.53
C LEU A 20 10.02 1.41 -11.67
N ASN A 21 10.53 0.77 -10.60
CA ASN A 21 11.45 1.35 -9.63
C ASN A 21 10.98 2.69 -9.07
N VAL A 22 9.67 2.84 -8.78
CA VAL A 22 9.09 4.05 -8.17
C VAL A 22 8.52 3.78 -6.79
N SER A 23 8.44 2.52 -6.36
CA SER A 23 7.92 2.14 -5.05
C SER A 23 8.64 2.82 -3.88
N HIS A 24 9.92 3.15 -4.06
CA HIS A 24 10.74 3.80 -3.04
C HIS A 24 10.44 5.31 -2.86
N LEU A 25 9.66 5.90 -3.76
CA LEU A 25 9.23 7.30 -3.67
C LEU A 25 8.04 7.50 -2.71
N PHE A 26 7.39 6.40 -2.32
CA PHE A 26 6.18 6.43 -1.51
C PHE A 26 6.45 5.85 -0.12
N ASP A 27 6.05 6.56 0.92
CA ASP A 27 6.11 6.12 2.31
C ASP A 27 5.10 5.01 2.60
N ALA A 28 3.96 5.01 1.88
CA ALA A 28 2.91 4.01 2.01
C ALA A 28 2.26 3.70 0.66
N ILE A 29 1.94 2.42 0.46
CA ILE A 29 1.16 1.93 -0.68
C ILE A 29 0.00 1.13 -0.09
N VAL A 30 -1.23 1.56 -0.36
CA VAL A 30 -2.46 0.92 0.10
C VAL A 30 -3.29 0.49 -1.10
N VAL A 31 -3.57 -0.81 -1.15
CA VAL A 31 -4.32 -1.46 -2.22
C VAL A 31 -5.61 -2.01 -1.64
N SER A 32 -6.76 -1.76 -2.27
CA SER A 32 -8.05 -2.21 -1.76
C SER A 32 -8.12 -3.73 -1.57
N SER A 33 -7.48 -4.52 -2.45
CA SER A 33 -7.39 -5.97 -2.31
C SER A 33 -6.57 -6.43 -1.10
N GLU A 34 -5.66 -5.61 -0.57
CA GLU A 34 -4.84 -5.93 0.61
C GLU A 34 -5.59 -5.60 1.92
N VAL A 35 -6.44 -4.57 1.90
CA VAL A 35 -7.09 -4.05 3.12
C VAL A 35 -8.58 -4.37 3.23
N GLY A 36 -9.20 -4.88 2.16
CA GLY A 36 -10.62 -5.24 2.14
C GLY A 36 -11.59 -4.05 2.05
N TYR A 37 -11.07 -2.83 1.91
CA TYR A 37 -11.85 -1.61 1.73
C TYR A 37 -11.44 -0.93 0.44
N GLU A 38 -12.42 -0.47 -0.33
CA GLU A 38 -12.21 0.26 -1.58
C GLU A 38 -12.68 1.70 -1.46
N LYS A 39 -12.09 2.60 -2.24
CA LYS A 39 -12.62 3.96 -2.41
C LYS A 39 -14.03 3.85 -3.01
N PRO A 40 -14.99 4.67 -2.55
CA PRO A 40 -14.81 5.87 -1.73
C PRO A 40 -14.89 5.65 -0.20
N ALA A 41 -14.83 4.40 0.29
CA ALA A 41 -14.95 4.11 1.72
C ALA A 41 -13.88 4.87 2.53
N PRO A 42 -14.23 5.55 3.63
CA PRO A 42 -13.29 6.33 4.44
C PRO A 42 -12.18 5.47 5.08
N GLU A 43 -12.41 4.18 5.26
CA GLU A 43 -11.50 3.22 5.89
C GLU A 43 -10.17 3.13 5.15
N ILE A 44 -10.18 3.07 3.82
CA ILE A 44 -8.94 2.98 3.02
C ILE A 44 -8.04 4.22 3.22
N PHE A 45 -8.65 5.39 3.38
CA PHE A 45 -7.92 6.64 3.63
C PHE A 45 -7.36 6.70 5.06
N LYS A 46 -8.11 6.22 6.07
CA LYS A 46 -7.63 6.12 7.46
C LYS A 46 -6.42 5.18 7.56
N ILE A 47 -6.46 4.05 6.86
CA ILE A 47 -5.35 3.09 6.81
C ILE A 47 -4.13 3.74 6.13
N ALA A 48 -4.33 4.42 5.00
CA ALA A 48 -3.25 5.12 4.31
C ALA A 48 -2.59 6.19 5.19
N LEU A 49 -3.39 6.98 5.91
CA LEU A 49 -2.88 7.99 6.83
C LEU A 49 -2.09 7.35 7.99
N GLY A 50 -2.62 6.28 8.60
CA GLY A 50 -1.93 5.55 9.66
C GLY A 50 -0.59 4.97 9.20
N ASN A 51 -0.55 4.38 8.01
CA ASN A 51 0.67 3.81 7.42
C ASN A 51 1.69 4.87 7.05
N THR A 52 1.24 6.06 6.63
CA THR A 52 2.13 7.19 6.29
C THR A 52 2.72 7.84 7.54
N LEU A 53 1.93 7.97 8.61
CA LEU A 53 2.36 8.63 9.85
C LEU A 53 3.34 7.77 10.65
N ARG A 54 3.16 6.44 10.65
CA ARG A 54 4.12 5.49 11.21
C ARG A 54 5.35 5.44 10.29
N HIS A 55 6.55 5.74 10.80
CA HIS A 55 7.77 5.66 10.00
C HIS A 55 7.88 4.27 9.35
N PRO A 56 7.99 4.15 8.01
CA PRO A 56 8.09 2.87 7.34
C PRO A 56 9.53 2.37 7.45
N HIS A 57 9.95 1.95 8.65
CA HIS A 57 11.13 1.11 8.79
C HIS A 57 10.70 -0.32 8.44
N LYS A 58 10.71 -0.62 7.13
CA LYS A 58 10.66 -1.96 6.52
C LYS A 58 9.58 -2.90 7.07
N GLN A 59 8.43 -2.95 6.41
CA GLN A 59 7.66 -4.20 6.33
C GLN A 59 7.65 -4.68 4.89
N GLU A 60 8.71 -5.37 4.50
CA GLU A 60 8.58 -6.52 3.61
C GLU A 60 7.89 -7.61 4.43
N ALA A 61 6.56 -7.52 4.53
CA ALA A 61 5.77 -8.63 5.03
C ALA A 61 5.67 -9.64 3.88
N SER A 62 6.57 -10.61 3.91
CA SER A 62 6.40 -11.92 3.30
C SER A 62 5.08 -12.52 3.78
N ALA A 63 4.06 -12.44 2.94
CA ALA A 63 2.90 -13.31 3.04
C ALA A 63 2.82 -14.17 1.77
N GLN A 64 3.77 -15.09 1.67
CA GLN A 64 3.50 -16.37 1.02
C GLN A 64 2.56 -17.12 1.97
N CYS A 65 1.28 -17.14 1.65
CA CYS A 65 0.42 -18.21 2.12
C CYS A 65 0.28 -19.20 0.96
N SER A 66 1.15 -20.22 1.00
CA SER A 66 0.96 -21.47 0.28
C SER A 66 0.44 -22.47 1.32
N TYR A 67 -0.79 -22.94 1.15
CA TYR A 67 -1.19 -24.35 1.20
C TYR A 67 -2.60 -24.46 0.61
#